data_AF-A0A2X1Q714-F1
#
_entry.id   AF-A0A2X1Q714-F1
#
_cell.length_a   1.000
_cell.length_b   1.000
_cell.length_c   1.000
_cell.angle_alpha   90.00
_cell.angle_beta   90.00
_cell.angle_gamma   90.00
#
_symmetry.space_group_name_H-M   'P 1'
#
loop_
_entity.id
_entity.type
_entity.pdbx_description
1 polymer ?
#
loop_
_entity_poly.entity_id
_entity_poly.type
_entity_poly.pdbx_seq_one_letter_code
_entity_poly.pdbx_strand_id
1 'polypeptide(L)'
;MIAHGLSAAGLFILCGQLYERIHTRDMRMMGGLWSKMKWLPALSLFFAVATLGMPGTGNFVGEFMILFGSFQVVPVITVISTFGLVFASVYSLAMLHRAYFGKAKSQIASQELPGMSLRELFMILLLVVLLVLLGFYPQPILDTSHSAIGNIQQWFVNSVTTTRP
;
A
#
# COMPACT_ATOMS: atom_id res chain seq x y z
N MET A 1 -0.68 -1.16 -10.33
CA MET A 1 0.63 -1.86 -10.29
C MET A 1 1.77 -0.98 -9.81
N ILE A 2 2.05 0.17 -10.44
CA ILE A 2 3.17 1.05 -10.04
C ILE A 2 3.02 1.55 -8.59
N ALA A 3 1.86 2.13 -8.25
CA ALA A 3 1.58 2.61 -6.90
C ALA A 3 1.71 1.49 -5.85
N HIS A 4 1.16 0.31 -6.15
CA HIS A 4 1.32 -0.88 -5.31
C HIS A 4 2.78 -1.29 -5.13
N GLY A 5 3.61 -1.22 -6.17
CA GLY A 5 5.05 -1.51 -6.07
C GLY A 5 5.77 -0.55 -5.12
N LEU A 6 5.45 0.75 -5.20
CA LEU A 6 5.99 1.77 -4.28
C LEU A 6 5.53 1.54 -2.84
N SER A 7 4.23 1.26 -2.63
CA SER A 7 3.67 1.06 -1.30
C SER A 7 4.16 -0.24 -0.64
N ALA A 8 4.22 -1.33 -1.40
CA ALA A 8 4.76 -2.61 -0.95
C ALA A 8 6.25 -2.52 -0.61
N ALA A 9 7.06 -1.87 -1.46
CA ALA A 9 8.47 -1.64 -1.18
C ALA A 9 8.66 -0.86 0.14
N GLY A 10 7.87 0.19 0.36
CA GLY A 10 7.88 0.95 1.62
C GLY A 10 7.57 0.08 2.84
N LEU A 11 6.52 -0.75 2.78
CA LEU A 11 6.16 -1.68 3.85
C LEU A 11 7.25 -2.74 4.11
N PHE A 12 7.88 -3.28 3.07
CA PHE A 12 8.96 -4.26 3.23
C PHE A 12 10.20 -3.66 3.89
N ILE A 13 10.60 -2.44 3.48
CA ILE A 13 11.73 -1.73 4.12
C ILE A 13 11.42 -1.47 5.60
N LEU A 14 10.23 -0.97 5.91
CA LEU A 14 9.81 -0.69 7.29
C LEU A 14 9.71 -1.96 8.14
N CYS A 15 9.22 -3.06 7.57
CA CYS A 15 9.19 -4.36 8.24
C CYS A 15 10.61 -4.89 8.52
N GLY A 16 11.54 -4.71 7.58
CA GLY A 16 12.95 -5.03 7.78
C GLY A 16 13.59 -4.20 8.89
N GLN A 17 13.41 -2.88 8.87
CA GLN A 17 13.89 -1.96 9.89
C GLN A 17 13.30 -2.24 11.28
N LEU A 18 12.02 -2.63 11.32
CA LEU A 18 11.38 -3.05 12.56
C LEU A 18 12.06 -4.32 13.08
N TYR A 19 12.23 -5.33 12.23
CA TYR A 19 12.86 -6.60 12.60
C TYR A 19 14.30 -6.43 13.10
N GLU A 20 15.10 -5.55 12.50
CA GLU A 20 16.46 -5.26 12.99
C GLU A 20 16.50 -4.70 14.42
N ARG A 21 15.40 -4.09 14.89
CA ARG A 21 15.32 -3.50 16.23
C ARG A 21 14.76 -4.46 17.28
N ILE A 22 13.74 -5.24 16.91
CA ILE A 22 13.03 -6.11 17.86
C ILE A 22 13.44 -7.57 17.75
N HIS A 23 14.13 -7.96 16.67
CA HIS A 23 14.56 -9.33 16.34
C HIS A 23 13.45 -10.41 16.41
N THR A 24 12.19 -10.01 16.35
CA THR A 24 11.02 -10.90 16.38
C THR A 24 10.01 -10.48 15.32
N ARG A 25 9.32 -11.47 14.75
CA ARG A 25 8.16 -11.28 13.87
C ARG A 25 6.86 -11.74 14.53
N ASP A 26 6.94 -12.20 15.78
CA ASP A 26 5.77 -12.70 16.50
C ASP A 26 4.95 -11.52 17.06
N MET A 27 3.80 -11.26 16.44
CA MET A 27 2.86 -10.21 16.86
C MET A 27 2.26 -10.44 18.26
N ARG A 28 2.38 -11.65 18.82
CA ARG A 28 1.99 -11.92 20.21
C ARG A 28 2.96 -11.30 21.21
N MET A 29 4.20 -11.06 20.79
CA MET A 29 5.27 -10.45 21.60
C MET A 29 5.44 -8.94 21.32
N MET A 30 4.75 -8.42 20.31
CA MET A 30 4.72 -6.99 19.94
C MET A 30 3.62 -6.22 20.69
N GLY A 31 3.68 -4.90 20.62
CA GLY A 31 2.73 -3.97 21.22
C GLY A 31 3.45 -2.78 21.86
N GLY A 32 2.77 -1.63 21.89
CA GLY A 32 3.28 -0.42 22.54
C GLY A 32 4.51 0.22 21.89
N LEU A 33 4.86 -0.19 20.66
CA LEU A 33 6.03 0.32 19.94
C LEU A 33 5.90 1.79 19.52
N TRP A 34 4.68 2.33 19.47
CA TRP A 34 4.44 3.73 19.08
C TRP A 34 5.18 4.74 19.98
N SER A 35 5.26 4.49 21.28
CA SER A 35 5.96 5.38 22.22
C SER A 35 7.47 5.11 22.30
N LYS A 36 7.95 4.01 21.69
CA LYS A 36 9.33 3.53 21.83
C LYS A 36 10.20 3.83 20.62
N MET A 37 9.60 4.10 19.46
CA MET A 37 10.30 4.45 18.23
C MET A 37 9.72 5.71 17.62
N LYS A 38 10.58 6.67 17.33
CA LYS A 38 10.20 7.88 16.60
C LYS A 38 10.11 7.57 15.10
N TRP A 39 9.09 8.12 14.42
CA TRP A 39 8.84 8.06 12.97
C TRP A 39 8.42 6.70 12.39
N LEU A 40 9.08 5.60 12.74
CA LEU A 40 8.86 4.28 12.13
C LEU A 40 7.39 3.81 12.22
N PRO A 41 6.69 3.91 13.38
CA PRO A 41 5.27 3.56 13.48
C PRO A 41 4.37 4.44 12.61
N ALA A 42 4.64 5.75 12.55
CA ALA A 42 3.85 6.69 11.76
C ALA A 42 4.01 6.47 10.25
N LEU A 43 5.24 6.22 9.79
CA LEU A 43 5.52 5.90 8.39
C LEU A 43 4.92 4.54 7.99
N SER A 44 4.98 3.55 8.89
CA SER A 44 4.31 2.26 8.66
C SER A 44 2.81 2.42 8.52
N LEU A 45 2.19 3.26 9.36
CA LEU A 45 0.78 3.59 9.24
C LEU A 45 0.47 4.28 7.92
N PHE A 46 1.28 5.25 7.51
CA PHE A 46 1.11 5.92 6.22
C PHE A 46 1.08 4.90 5.06
N PHE A 47 2.10 4.04 4.94
CA PHE A 47 2.16 3.06 3.85
C PHE A 47 1.08 1.98 3.93
N ALA A 48 0.68 1.60 5.14
CA ALA A 48 -0.44 0.68 5.33
C ALA A 48 -1.73 1.29 4.79
N VAL A 49 -2.10 2.48 5.27
CA VAL A 49 -3.34 3.15 4.84
C VAL A 49 -3.28 3.53 3.35
N ALA A 50 -2.11 3.91 2.84
CA ALA A 50 -1.89 4.10 1.41
C ALA A 50 -2.18 2.83 0.59
N THR A 51 -1.73 1.67 1.06
CA THR A 51 -2.00 0.37 0.39
C THR A 51 -3.49 0.01 0.42
N LEU A 52 -4.25 0.59 1.34
CA LEU A 52 -5.70 0.40 1.47
C LEU A 52 -6.53 1.38 0.62
N GLY A 53 -5.88 2.14 -0.27
CA GLY A 53 -6.58 3.07 -1.15
C GLY A 53 -6.96 4.38 -0.46
N MET A 54 -6.09 4.93 0.39
CA MET A 54 -6.32 6.26 0.97
C MET A 54 -6.44 7.34 -0.10
N PRO A 55 -7.49 8.20 -0.08
CA PRO A 55 -7.55 9.37 -0.95
C PRO A 55 -6.29 10.23 -0.82
N GLY A 56 -5.77 10.71 -1.95
CA GLY A 56 -4.50 11.45 -2.01
C GLY A 56 -3.25 10.58 -2.21
N THR A 57 -3.41 9.26 -2.33
CA THR A 57 -2.30 8.34 -2.67
C THR A 57 -2.48 7.74 -4.06
N GLY A 58 -1.37 7.37 -4.72
CA GLY A 58 -1.41 6.75 -6.04
C GLY A 58 -2.19 5.41 -6.08
N ASN A 59 -2.26 4.68 -4.96
CA ASN A 59 -3.01 3.43 -4.86
C ASN A 59 -4.51 3.67 -5.05
N PHE A 60 -5.06 4.70 -4.42
CA PHE A 60 -6.46 5.08 -4.58
C PHE A 60 -6.80 5.38 -6.04
N VAL A 61 -5.98 6.18 -6.73
CA VAL A 61 -6.21 6.52 -8.14
C VAL A 61 -6.27 5.25 -8.99
N GLY A 62 -5.30 4.35 -8.83
CA GLY A 62 -5.25 3.10 -9.59
C GLY A 62 -6.44 2.19 -9.32
N GLU A 63 -6.77 1.96 -8.05
CA GLU A 63 -7.90 1.09 -7.66
C GLU A 63 -9.23 1.68 -8.10
N PHE A 64 -9.41 2.99 -7.95
CA PHE A 64 -10.62 3.68 -8.37
C PHE A 64 -10.82 3.58 -9.89
N MET A 65 -9.77 3.80 -10.69
CA MET A 65 -9.84 3.64 -12.15
C MET A 65 -10.20 2.22 -12.57
N ILE A 66 -9.64 1.20 -11.90
CA ILE A 66 -9.93 -0.21 -12.19
C ILE A 66 -11.40 -0.52 -11.90
N LEU A 67 -11.90 -0.13 -10.73
CA LEU A 67 -13.29 -0.39 -10.34
C LEU A 67 -14.26 0.37 -11.24
N PHE A 68 -14.02 1.65 -11.51
CA PHE A 68 -14.91 2.47 -12.32
C PHE A 68 -14.97 1.99 -13.77
N GLY A 69 -13.82 1.61 -14.35
CA GLY A 69 -13.76 1.03 -15.70
C GLY A 69 -14.44 -0.34 -15.79
N SER A 70 -14.25 -1.19 -14.77
CA SER A 70 -14.81 -2.54 -14.74
C SER A 70 -16.31 -2.57 -14.49
N PHE A 71 -16.84 -1.59 -13.74
CA PHE A 71 -18.26 -1.51 -13.40
C PHE A 71 -19.16 -1.42 -14.64
N GLN A 72 -18.69 -0.78 -15.70
CA GLN A 72 -19.43 -0.63 -16.96
C GLN A 72 -19.60 -1.97 -17.71
N VAL A 73 -18.68 -2.92 -17.51
CA VAL A 73 -18.67 -4.20 -18.22
C VAL A 73 -19.24 -5.32 -17.36
N VAL A 74 -18.83 -5.41 -16.08
CA VAL A 74 -19.24 -6.49 -15.17
C VAL A 74 -19.54 -5.95 -13.75
N PRO A 75 -20.72 -5.36 -13.52
CA PRO A 75 -21.04 -4.67 -12.27
C PRO A 75 -21.09 -5.62 -11.06
N VAL A 76 -21.66 -6.83 -11.21
CA VAL A 76 -21.79 -7.79 -10.11
C VAL A 76 -20.43 -8.22 -9.57
N ILE A 77 -19.49 -8.56 -10.46
CA ILE A 77 -18.12 -8.93 -10.05
C ILE A 77 -17.42 -7.73 -9.42
N THR A 78 -17.57 -6.53 -9.99
CA THR A 78 -16.97 -5.30 -9.45
C THR A 78 -17.43 -4.98 -8.03
N VAL A 79 -18.73 -5.18 -7.74
CA VAL A 79 -19.28 -5.01 -6.37
C VAL A 79 -18.65 -6.03 -5.42
N ILE A 80 -18.56 -7.30 -5.82
CA ILE A 80 -17.92 -8.34 -5.01
C ILE A 80 -16.43 -8.01 -4.77
N SER A 81 -15.70 -7.55 -5.78
CA SER A 81 -14.29 -7.14 -5.67
C SER A 81 -14.09 -5.99 -4.69
N THR A 82 -15.03 -5.05 -4.62
CA THR A 82 -14.96 -3.91 -3.67
C THR A 82 -14.97 -4.39 -2.21
N PHE A 83 -15.69 -5.45 -1.87
CA PHE A 83 -15.64 -6.03 -0.52
C PHE A 83 -14.24 -6.55 -0.15
N GLY A 84 -13.46 -7.00 -1.13
CA GLY A 84 -12.06 -7.38 -0.93
C GLY A 84 -11.20 -6.25 -0.36
N LEU A 85 -11.44 -5.00 -0.80
CA LEU A 85 -10.74 -3.82 -0.28
C LEU A 85 -11.11 -3.55 1.19
N VAL A 86 -12.37 -3.76 1.56
CA VAL A 86 -12.83 -3.62 2.94
C VAL A 86 -12.15 -4.65 3.85
N PHE A 87 -12.14 -5.93 3.46
CA PHE A 87 -11.48 -6.96 4.25
C PHE A 87 -9.98 -6.77 4.34
N ALA A 88 -9.32 -6.36 3.25
CA ALA A 88 -7.90 -6.00 3.27
C ALA A 88 -7.63 -4.87 4.27
N SER A 89 -8.49 -3.84 4.27
CA SER A 89 -8.39 -2.71 5.20
C SER A 89 -8.50 -3.13 6.66
N VAL A 90 -9.53 -3.92 6.99
CA VAL A 90 -9.74 -4.43 8.34
C VAL A 90 -8.55 -5.25 8.81
N TYR A 91 -8.05 -6.16 7.98
CA TYR A 91 -6.89 -6.99 8.32
C TYR A 91 -5.63 -6.13 8.56
N SER A 92 -5.29 -5.22 7.64
CA SER A 92 -4.08 -4.40 7.73
C SER A 92 -4.11 -3.44 8.93
N LEU A 93 -5.25 -2.79 9.20
CA LEU A 93 -5.41 -1.92 10.36
C LEU A 93 -5.35 -2.71 11.67
N ALA A 94 -6.00 -3.88 11.74
CA ALA A 94 -5.92 -4.76 12.90
C ALA A 94 -4.48 -5.25 13.14
N MET A 95 -3.74 -5.52 12.06
CA MET A 95 -2.34 -5.91 12.13
C MET A 95 -1.47 -4.79 12.71
N LEU A 96 -1.58 -3.57 12.18
CA LEU A 96 -0.83 -2.43 12.70
C LEU A 96 -1.20 -2.09 14.14
N HIS A 97 -2.48 -2.18 14.49
CA HIS A 97 -2.92 -1.97 15.86
C HIS A 97 -2.24 -2.96 16.83
N ARG A 98 -2.20 -4.25 16.47
CA ARG A 98 -1.52 -5.27 17.30
C ARG A 98 0.00 -5.08 17.38
N ALA A 99 0.63 -4.59 16.31
CA ALA A 99 2.07 -4.39 16.29
C ALA A 99 2.50 -3.13 17.07
N TYR A 100 1.85 -1.99 16.80
CA TYR A 100 2.32 -0.68 17.28
C TYR A 100 1.61 -0.16 18.52
N PHE A 101 0.34 -0.50 18.71
CA PHE A 101 -0.49 0.06 19.78
C PHE A 101 -0.63 -0.91 20.96
N GLY A 102 -1.28 -0.46 22.03
CA GLY A 102 -1.49 -1.23 23.26
C GLY A 102 -0.28 -1.22 24.21
N LYS A 103 -0.28 -2.14 25.18
CA LYS A 103 0.82 -2.29 26.15
C LYS A 103 1.95 -3.12 25.56
N ALA A 104 3.19 -2.80 25.94
CA ALA A 104 4.35 -3.61 25.59
C ALA A 104 4.21 -5.02 26.20
N LYS A 105 4.30 -6.05 25.35
CA LYS A 105 4.11 -7.46 25.76
C LYS A 105 5.40 -8.22 26.01
N SER A 106 6.55 -7.65 25.66
CA SER A 106 7.87 -8.24 25.87
C SER A 106 8.82 -7.24 26.51
N GLN A 107 9.86 -7.74 27.20
CA GLN A 107 10.93 -6.90 27.76
C GLN A 107 11.66 -6.11 26.66
N ILE A 108 11.85 -6.71 25.47
CA ILE A 108 12.45 -6.05 24.31
C ILE A 108 11.59 -4.87 23.83
N ALA A 109 10.26 -5.05 23.76
CA ALA A 109 9.33 -3.97 23.42
C ALA A 109 9.17 -2.92 24.54
N SER A 110 9.70 -3.19 25.74
CA SER A 110 9.61 -2.27 26.89
C SER A 110 10.79 -1.28 26.94
N GLN A 111 11.91 -1.59 26.29
CA GLN A 111 13.11 -0.75 26.22
C GLN A 111 12.97 0.35 25.16
N GLU A 112 13.75 1.43 25.31
CA GLU A 112 13.88 2.42 24.25
C GLU A 112 14.65 1.81 23.09
N LEU A 113 14.07 1.87 21.89
CA LEU A 113 14.67 1.33 20.68
C LEU A 113 15.37 2.45 19.91
N PRO A 114 16.49 2.16 19.24
CA PRO A 114 17.20 3.15 18.46
C PRO A 114 16.28 3.72 17.36
N GLY A 115 16.32 5.04 17.21
CA GLY A 115 15.56 5.74 16.19
C GLY A 115 15.99 5.39 14.77
N MET A 116 15.27 5.94 13.79
CA MET A 116 15.60 5.77 12.38
C MET A 116 16.83 6.61 12.02
N SER A 117 17.80 6.03 11.29
CA SER A 117 18.93 6.81 10.78
C SER A 117 18.47 7.79 9.68
N LEU A 118 19.22 8.87 9.46
CA LEU A 118 18.89 9.85 8.41
C LEU A 118 18.77 9.23 7.02
N ARG A 119 19.60 8.22 6.73
CA ARG A 119 19.55 7.45 5.48
C ARG A 119 18.27 6.64 5.36
N GLU A 120 17.89 5.94 6.42
CA GLU A 120 16.62 5.20 6.49
C GLU A 120 15.43 6.13 6.25
N LEU A 121 15.44 7.30 6.90
CA LEU A 121 14.42 8.33 6.76
C LEU A 121 14.32 8.87 5.34
N PHE A 122 15.45 9.19 4.72
CA PHE A 122 15.46 9.69 3.36
C PHE A 122 14.91 8.67 2.36
N MET A 123 15.29 7.39 2.47
CA MET A 123 14.79 6.34 1.59
C MET A 123 13.27 6.19 1.68
N ILE A 124 12.72 6.17 2.89
CA ILE A 124 11.27 6.05 3.09
C ILE A 124 10.55 7.32 2.65
N LEU A 125 11.08 8.51 2.97
CA LEU A 125 10.46 9.78 2.62
C LEU A 125 10.40 9.97 1.10
N LEU A 126 11.41 9.53 0.36
CA LEU A 126 11.39 9.53 -1.10
C LEU A 126 10.20 8.72 -1.64
N LEU A 127 9.95 7.52 -1.09
CA LEU A 127 8.81 6.70 -1.47
C LEU A 127 7.47 7.37 -1.11
N VAL A 128 7.38 8.05 0.05
CA VAL A 128 6.20 8.83 0.44
C VAL A 128 5.92 9.91 -0.60
N VAL A 129 6.93 10.70 -0.96
CA VAL A 129 6.80 11.80 -1.92
C VAL A 129 6.35 11.28 -3.29
N LEU A 130 6.97 10.22 -3.79
CA LEU A 130 6.58 9.61 -5.08
C LEU A 130 5.12 9.12 -5.06
N LEU A 131 4.70 8.49 -3.95
CA LEU A 131 3.36 7.94 -3.83
C LEU A 131 2.28 9.02 -3.72
N VAL A 132 2.58 10.12 -3.02
CA VAL A 132 1.70 11.29 -2.91
C VAL A 132 1.65 12.04 -4.23
N LEU A 133 2.79 12.30 -4.88
CA LEU A 133 2.84 12.91 -6.21
C LEU A 133 1.99 12.14 -7.21
N LEU A 134 2.08 10.81 -7.20
CA LEU A 134 1.26 9.97 -8.05
C LEU A 134 -0.24 10.05 -7.71
N GLY A 135 -0.59 10.30 -6.45
CA GLY A 135 -1.98 10.50 -6.04
C GLY A 135 -2.57 11.82 -6.55
N PHE A 136 -1.80 12.91 -6.52
CA PHE A 136 -2.25 14.23 -6.96
C PHE A 136 -2.11 14.45 -8.47
N TYR A 137 -1.06 13.90 -9.09
CA TYR A 137 -0.74 14.09 -10.50
C TYR A 137 -0.41 12.77 -11.20
N PRO A 138 -1.43 11.93 -11.49
CA PRO A 138 -1.24 10.64 -12.17
C PRO A 138 -1.00 10.76 -13.68
N GLN A 139 -1.30 11.93 -14.27
CA GLN A 139 -1.26 12.19 -15.72
C GLN A 139 0.00 11.68 -16.43
N PRO A 140 1.24 11.91 -15.93
CA PRO A 140 2.44 11.46 -16.64
C PRO A 140 2.50 9.95 -16.87
N ILE A 141 2.01 9.18 -15.90
CA ILE A 141 1.96 7.71 -16.01
C ILE A 141 0.84 7.29 -16.97
N LEU A 142 -0.32 7.95 -16.89
CA LEU A 142 -1.47 7.67 -17.75
C LEU A 142 -1.13 7.96 -19.22
N ASP A 143 -0.55 9.12 -19.51
CA ASP A 143 -0.15 9.54 -20.86
C ASP A 143 0.86 8.57 -21.47
N THR A 144 1.86 8.17 -20.68
CA THR A 144 2.88 7.19 -21.12
C THR A 144 2.24 5.84 -21.43
N SER A 145 1.23 5.43 -20.67
CA SER A 145 0.53 4.14 -20.86
C SER A 145 -0.53 4.16 -21.96
N HIS A 146 -0.99 5.35 -22.39
CA HIS A 146 -2.16 5.51 -23.25
C HIS A 146 -2.00 4.81 -24.61
N SER A 147 -0.83 4.97 -25.25
CA SER A 147 -0.55 4.34 -26.56
C SER A 147 -0.53 2.81 -26.48
N ALA A 148 0.09 2.25 -25.44
CA ALA A 148 0.15 0.81 -25.21
C ALA A 148 -1.24 0.21 -24.93
N ILE A 149 -2.03 0.89 -24.10
CA ILE A 149 -3.41 0.46 -23.78
C ILE A 149 -4.29 0.49 -25.02
N GLY A 150 -4.20 1.54 -25.85
CA GLY A 150 -4.95 1.65 -27.10
C GLY A 150 -4.66 0.49 -28.07
N ASN A 151 -3.39 0.11 -28.21
CA ASN A 151 -3.01 -1.05 -29.00
C ASN A 151 -3.61 -2.35 -28.44
N ILE A 152 -3.51 -2.59 -27.13
CA ILE A 152 -4.07 -3.78 -26.48
C ILE A 152 -5.59 -3.84 -26.69
N GLN A 153 -6.29 -2.70 -26.56
CA GLN A 153 -7.73 -2.64 -26.78
C GLN A 153 -8.11 -2.99 -28.22
N GLN A 154 -7.38 -2.49 -29.22
CA GLN A 154 -7.63 -2.84 -30.63
C GLN A 154 -7.46 -4.34 -30.87
N TRP A 155 -6.38 -4.95 -30.35
CA TRP A 155 -6.15 -6.39 -30.47
C TRP A 155 -7.25 -7.21 -29.80
N PHE A 156 -7.68 -6.80 -28.60
CA PHE A 156 -8.77 -7.45 -27.89
C PHE A 156 -10.08 -7.38 -28.70
N VAL A 157 -10.47 -6.19 -29.18
CA VAL A 157 -11.69 -6.03 -29.99
C VAL A 157 -11.63 -6.88 -31.26
N ASN A 158 -10.51 -6.85 -31.99
CA ASN A 158 -10.35 -7.65 -33.21
C ASN A 158 -10.48 -9.16 -32.94
N SER A 159 -9.90 -9.65 -31.84
CA SER A 159 -9.98 -11.07 -31.45
C SER A 159 -11.40 -11.51 -31.03
N VAL A 160 -12.13 -10.66 -30.32
CA VAL A 160 -13.52 -10.94 -29.91
C VAL A 160 -14.46 -10.93 -31.12
N THR A 161 -14.21 -10.06 -32.09
CA THR A 161 -15.02 -9.95 -33.31
C THR A 161 -14.78 -11.11 -34.28
N THR A 162 -13.59 -11.73 -34.26
CA THR A 162 -13.27 -12.90 -35.10
C THR A 162 -13.73 -14.23 -34.49
N THR A 163 -14.02 -14.27 -33.19
CA THR A 163 -14.41 -15.50 -32.47
C THR A 163 -15.91 -15.60 -32.19
N ARG A 164 -16.69 -14.53 -32.40
CA ARG A 164 -18.16 -14.55 -32.38
C ARG A 164 -18.70 -14.55 -33.83
N PRO A 165 -19.50 -15.56 -34.24
CA PRO A 165 -20.19 -15.53 -35.53
C PRO A 165 -21.26 -14.44 -35.58
#